data_AF-D2I4I4-F1
#
_entry.id   AF-D2I4I4-F1
#
_cell.length_a   1.000
_cell.length_b   1.000
_cell.length_c   1.000
_cell.angle_alpha   90.00
_cell.angle_beta   90.00
_cell.angle_gamma   90.00
#
_symmetry.space_group_name_H-M   'P 1'
#
loop_
_entity.id
_entity.type
_entity.pdbx_description
1 polymer ?
#
loop_
_entity_poly.entity_id
_entity_poly.type
_entity_poly.pdbx_seq_one_letter_code
_entity_poly.pdbx_strand_id
1 'polypeptide(L)' 'CDKHQPHKVTRYKADSLHVQGKQHYDRKQSGYGGQTKPIFQQKTKTTKIVLRLEYVDPNYRSKGMVTIKRCKEG' A
#
# COMPACT_ATOMS: atom_id res chain seq x y z
N CYS A 1 10.64 -16.52 -14.72
CA CYS A 1 12.08 -16.34 -15.00
C CYS A 1 12.87 -16.67 -13.75
N ASP A 2 13.47 -17.86 -13.67
CA ASP A 2 14.28 -18.28 -12.52
C ASP A 2 15.74 -17.78 -12.61
N LYS A 3 15.92 -16.59 -13.20
CA LYS A 3 17.21 -15.97 -13.47
C LYS A 3 17.29 -14.59 -12.82
N HIS A 4 18.45 -14.24 -12.28
CA HIS A 4 18.73 -12.91 -11.77
C HIS A 4 18.70 -11.88 -12.89
N GLN A 5 17.85 -10.87 -12.73
CA GLN A 5 17.60 -9.85 -13.74
C GLN A 5 17.51 -8.47 -13.09
N PRO A 6 17.82 -7.39 -13.83
CA PRO A 6 17.74 -6.03 -13.30
C PRO A 6 16.28 -5.63 -13.08
N HIS A 7 16.02 -5.03 -11.92
CA HIS A 7 14.70 -4.50 -11.55
C HIS A 7 14.80 -3.02 -11.20
N LYS A 8 13.83 -2.24 -11.65
CA LYS A 8 13.61 -0.90 -11.14
C LYS A 8 12.97 -1.00 -9.76
N VAL A 9 13.58 -0.35 -8.77
CA VAL A 9 13.10 -0.35 -7.38
C VAL A 9 12.42 0.98 -7.08
N THR A 10 11.18 0.92 -6.58
CA THR A 10 10.44 2.11 -6.11
C THR A 10 9.83 1.86 -4.75
N ARG A 11 9.65 2.91 -3.94
CA ARG A 11 8.91 2.81 -2.67
C ARG A 11 7.42 2.67 -2.98
N TYR A 12 6.78 1.66 -2.40
CA TYR A 12 5.35 1.44 -2.57
C TYR A 12 4.52 2.49 -1.81
N LYS A 13 3.46 2.98 -2.45
CA LYS A 13 2.39 3.80 -1.87
C LYS A 13 1.04 3.14 -2.19
N ALA A 14 0.15 3.09 -1.21
CA ALA A 14 -1.16 2.48 -1.36
C ALA A 14 -2.20 3.56 -1.68
N ASP A 15 -2.64 3.64 -2.94
CA ASP A 15 -3.64 4.62 -3.37
C ASP A 15 -4.78 3.90 -4.11
N SER A 16 -5.98 3.83 -3.50
CA SER A 16 -7.23 3.52 -4.21
C SER A 16 -8.46 3.99 -3.42
N LEU A 17 -9.21 4.92 -3.99
CA LEU A 17 -10.44 5.49 -3.41
C LEU A 17 -11.71 4.75 -3.84
N HIS A 18 -11.64 3.97 -4.93
CA HIS A 18 -12.80 3.35 -5.58
C HIS A 18 -12.92 1.86 -5.25
N VAL A 19 -12.67 1.50 -4.00
CA VAL A 19 -12.85 0.13 -3.50
C VAL A 19 -14.18 0.00 -2.78
N GLN A 20 -14.81 -1.18 -2.93
CA GLN A 20 -16.10 -1.52 -2.32
C GLN A 20 -16.19 -1.19 -0.83
N GLY A 21 -15.07 -1.34 -0.10
CA GLY A 21 -14.96 -0.94 1.30
C GLY A 21 -15.33 0.54 1.50
N LYS A 22 -14.68 1.46 0.77
CA LYS A 22 -14.91 2.91 0.92
C LYS A 22 -16.37 3.28 0.65
N GLN A 23 -16.97 2.71 -0.39
CA GLN A 23 -18.39 2.92 -0.70
C GLN A 23 -19.31 2.50 0.45
N HIS A 24 -19.05 1.34 1.07
CA HIS A 24 -19.79 0.87 2.23
C HIS A 24 -19.60 1.79 3.45
N TYR A 25 -18.38 2.29 3.69
CA TYR A 25 -18.10 3.25 4.76
C TYR A 25 -18.88 4.55 4.56
N ASP A 26 -18.87 5.11 3.35
CA ASP A 26 -19.55 6.38 3.04
C ASP A 26 -21.06 6.27 3.17
N ARG A 27 -21.64 5.17 2.67
CA ARG A 27 -23.08 4.89 2.83
C ARG A 27 -23.49 4.69 4.29
N LYS A 28 -22.61 4.13 5.13
CA LYS A 28 -22.91 3.96 6.56
C LYS A 28 -22.79 5.27 7.33
N GLN A 29 -21.87 6.14 6.91
CA GLN A 29 -21.60 7.41 7.56
C GLN A 29 -22.60 8.53 7.19
N SER A 30 -23.41 8.35 6.14
CA SER A 30 -24.37 9.36 5.70
C SER A 30 -25.55 9.50 6.67
N GLY A 31 -26.14 10.70 6.70
CA GLY A 31 -27.27 11.02 7.57
C GLY A 31 -26.86 11.45 8.98
N TYR A 32 -27.79 11.32 9.92
CA TYR A 32 -27.57 11.64 11.33
C TYR A 32 -27.08 10.41 12.10
N GLY A 33 -26.21 10.58 13.09
CA GLY A 33 -25.65 9.48 13.87
C GLY A 33 -24.13 9.51 14.05
N GLY A 34 -23.45 10.49 13.46
CA GLY A 34 -22.03 10.75 13.68
C GLY A 34 -21.12 9.61 13.21
N GLN A 35 -20.06 9.34 13.97
CA GLN A 35 -19.03 8.38 13.59
C GLN A 35 -19.50 6.92 13.73
N THR A 36 -19.65 6.21 12.62
CA THR A 36 -20.23 4.85 12.61
C THR A 36 -19.22 3.70 12.69
N LYS A 37 -17.93 4.02 12.65
CA LYS A 37 -16.80 3.08 12.57
C LYS A 37 -15.66 3.52 13.48
N PRO A 38 -14.91 2.58 14.09
CA PRO A 38 -13.87 2.93 15.05
C PRO A 38 -12.72 3.68 14.38
N ILE A 39 -12.22 4.70 15.08
CA ILE A 39 -11.02 5.45 14.70
C ILE A 39 -9.85 4.89 15.52
N PHE A 40 -8.81 4.42 14.84
CA PHE A 40 -7.60 3.95 15.51
C PHE A 40 -6.75 5.16 15.95
N GLN A 41 -6.81 5.51 17.23
CA GLN A 41 -6.19 6.73 17.77
C GLN A 41 -4.68 6.62 17.98
N GLN A 42 -4.17 5.47 18.44
CA GLN A 42 -2.77 5.33 18.84
C GLN A 42 -1.90 4.65 17.78
N LYS A 43 -1.14 5.44 17.01
CA LYS A 43 -0.19 4.91 16.03
C LYS A 43 1.21 4.76 16.64
N THR A 44 1.53 3.56 17.11
CA THR A 44 2.85 3.27 17.73
C THR A 44 3.93 2.86 16.72
N LYS A 45 3.53 2.29 15.59
CA LYS A 45 4.47 1.83 14.55
C LYS A 45 4.87 2.99 13.65
N THR A 46 6.14 3.37 13.67
CA THR A 46 6.66 4.54 12.95
C THR A 46 7.05 4.23 11.49
N THR A 47 7.53 3.02 11.17
CA THR A 47 7.96 2.67 9.80
C THR A 47 7.47 1.30 9.33
N LYS A 48 7.00 1.26 8.08
CA LYS A 48 6.74 0.05 7.28
C LYS A 48 7.19 0.37 5.86
N ILE A 49 8.28 -0.25 5.41
CA ILE A 49 8.84 0.01 4.08
C ILE A 49 8.58 -1.22 3.22
N VAL A 50 7.87 -1.01 2.12
CA VAL A 50 7.63 -2.00 1.08
C VAL A 50 8.21 -1.45 -0.21
N LEU A 51 9.02 -2.27 -0.87
CA LEU A 51 9.59 -1.97 -2.17
C LEU A 51 8.77 -2.66 -3.25
N ARG A 52 8.56 -1.93 -4.34
CA ARG A 52 7.97 -2.44 -5.58
C ARG A 52 9.10 -2.66 -6.57
N LEU A 53 9.25 -3.90 -7.02
CA LEU A 53 10.19 -4.32 -8.03
C LEU A 53 9.46 -4.43 -9.36
N GLU A 54 9.88 -3.64 -10.35
CA GLU A 54 9.36 -3.74 -11.72
C GLU A 54 10.51 -4.19 -12.62
N TYR A 55 10.22 -5.12 -13.53
CA TYR A 55 11.22 -5.52 -14.52
C TYR A 55 11.57 -4.36 -15.45
N VAL A 56 12.83 -4.30 -15.87
CA VAL A 56 13.30 -3.23 -16.78
C VAL A 56 12.87 -3.51 -18.23
N ASP A 57 12.72 -4.79 -18.61
CA ASP A 57 12.27 -5.16 -19.95
C ASP A 57 10.81 -4.74 -20.20
N PRO A 58 10.55 -3.88 -21.19
CA PRO A 58 9.19 -3.43 -21.51
C PRO A 58 8.25 -4.55 -21.96
N ASN A 59 8.79 -5.68 -22.45
CA ASN A 59 8.02 -6.85 -22.84
C ASN A 59 7.56 -7.67 -21.61
N TYR A 60 8.18 -7.46 -20.44
CA TYR A 60 7.90 -8.23 -19.24
C TYR A 60 7.37 -7.33 -18.11
N ARG A 61 6.03 -7.24 -18.01
CA ARG A 61 5.34 -6.30 -17.11
C ARG A 61 5.14 -6.83 -15.67
N SER A 62 5.88 -7.86 -15.26
CA SER A 62 5.72 -8.43 -13.92
C SER A 62 6.16 -7.44 -12.84
N LYS A 63 5.48 -7.47 -11.70
CA LYS A 63 5.75 -6.58 -10.56
C LYS A 63 5.74 -7.39 -9.28
N GLY A 64 6.81 -7.29 -8.51
CA GLY A 64 6.96 -7.93 -7.20
C GLY A 64 6.86 -6.92 -6.07
N MET A 65 6.40 -7.37 -4.90
CA MET A 65 6.45 -6.60 -3.65
C MET A 65 7.39 -7.28 -2.67
N VAL A 66 8.34 -6.52 -2.11
CA VAL A 66 9.29 -7.02 -1.11
C VAL A 66 9.20 -6.16 0.14
N THR A 67 8.95 -6.81 1.28
CA THR A 67 9.01 -6.19 2.59
C THR A 67 10.43 -6.21 3.11
N ILE A 68 10.97 -5.04 3.48
CA ILE A 68 12.28 -4.97 4.13
C ILE A 68 12.13 -4.81 5.65
N LYS A 69 13.22 -5.10 6.39
CA LYS A 69 13.28 -4.77 7.81
C LYS A 69 13.08 -3.26 8.00
N ARG A 70 12.56 -2.89 9.16
CA ARG A 70 12.36 -1.48 9.51
C ARG A 70 13.70 -0.77 9.60
N CYS A 71 13.87 0.28 8.81
CA CYS A 71 14.94 1.24 8.96
C CYS A 71 14.35 2.65 9.14
N LYS A 72 15.16 3.54 9.71
CA LYS A 72 14.92 4.99 9.73
C LYS A 72 15.69 5.59 8.57
N GLU A 73 15.16 6.66 7.97
CA GLU A 73 15.95 7.49 7.06
C GLU A 73 17.07 8.12 7.92
N GLY A 74 18.31 7.96 7.46
CA GLY A 74 19.51 8.47 8.13
C GLY A 74 19.85 9.87 7.69
#